data_AF-Q5NZM5-F1
#
_entry.id   AF-Q5NZM5-F1
#
_cell.length_a   1.000
_cell.length_b   1.000
_cell.length_c   1.000
_cell.angle_alpha   90.00
_cell.angle_beta   90.00
_cell.angle_gamma   90.00
#
_symmetry.space_group_name_H-M   'P 1'
#
loop_
_entity.id
_entity.type
_entity.pdbx_description
1 polymer ?
#
loop_
_entity_poly.entity_id
_entity_poly.type
_entity_poly.pdbx_seq_one_letter_code
_entity_poly.pdbx_strand_id
1 'polypeptide(L)'
;MWLSDETRTSANCCRGEGHKPGIPLWRSNHCTTFDVMPILRRFPASRVLMYAGDHLLPHVHVKLRDGRECTVDIASLEIKGRIAPREIKEELDWIESNRAFLLGEWRRYNP
;
A
#
# COMPACT_ATOMS: atom_id res chain seq x y z
N MET A 1 33.31 8.47 -27.90
CA MET A 1 33.68 8.53 -26.47
C MET A 1 32.81 9.62 -25.85
N TRP A 2 31.66 9.23 -25.28
CA TRP A 2 30.76 10.13 -24.56
C TRP A 2 30.72 9.62 -23.11
N LEU A 3 31.24 10.41 -22.17
CA LEU A 3 31.13 10.21 -20.72
C LEU A 3 29.77 10.78 -20.27
N SER A 4 28.94 9.98 -19.58
CA SER A 4 28.74 9.91 -18.11
C SER A 4 27.94 11.11 -17.58
N ASP A 5 26.68 10.92 -17.21
CA ASP A 5 26.19 10.48 -15.88
C ASP A 5 25.74 11.71 -15.08
N GLU A 6 24.42 11.87 -14.95
CA GLU A 6 23.79 13.00 -14.24
C GLU A 6 23.01 12.43 -13.05
N THR A 7 23.69 12.32 -11.91
CA THR A 7 23.12 11.86 -10.64
C THR A 7 22.72 13.04 -9.74
N ARG A 8 21.41 13.29 -9.73
CA ARG A 8 20.54 13.46 -8.55
C ARG A 8 21.06 14.35 -7.39
N THR A 9 20.59 15.60 -7.40
CA THR A 9 20.48 16.49 -6.23
C THR A 9 19.72 15.82 -5.08
N SER A 10 20.35 15.67 -3.92
CA SER A 10 19.67 15.38 -2.66
C SER A 10 20.01 16.50 -1.67
N ALA A 11 19.04 17.38 -1.43
CA ALA A 11 19.15 18.49 -0.49
C ALA A 11 18.74 18.05 0.93
N ASN A 12 19.58 18.47 1.87
CA ASN A 12 19.43 18.51 3.32
C ASN A 12 18.00 18.70 3.86
N CYS A 13 17.70 18.00 4.96
CA CYS A 13 17.15 18.61 6.18
C CYS A 13 17.23 17.61 7.33
N CYS A 14 17.96 17.96 8.40
CA CYS A 14 17.72 17.67 9.82
C CYS A 14 19.04 17.71 10.63
N ARG A 15 19.33 18.89 11.21
CA ARG A 15 20.21 19.07 12.39
C ARG A 15 19.33 19.18 13.65
N GLY A 16 19.89 18.76 14.81
CA GLY A 16 19.43 19.06 16.18
C GLY A 16 19.26 17.77 17.01
N GLU A 17 20.27 17.29 17.75
CA GLU A 17 20.73 17.69 19.10
C GLU A 17 19.73 17.43 20.25
N GLY A 18 20.19 16.71 21.30
CA GLY A 18 19.59 16.74 22.64
C GLY A 18 19.34 15.38 23.29
N HIS A 19 20.36 14.79 23.91
CA HIS A 19 20.21 13.66 24.83
C HIS A 19 19.58 14.12 26.14
N LYS A 20 18.40 13.57 26.51
CA LYS A 20 17.82 13.66 27.87
C LYS A 20 17.63 12.25 28.44
N PRO A 21 18.17 11.92 29.63
CA PRO A 21 17.91 10.66 30.30
C PRO A 21 16.60 10.75 31.11
N GLY A 22 15.75 9.73 31.02
CA GLY A 22 14.61 9.56 31.96
C GLY A 22 13.19 9.58 31.37
N ILE A 23 12.97 8.97 30.19
CA ILE A 23 11.60 8.70 29.68
C ILE A 23 11.44 7.19 29.55
N PRO A 24 10.35 6.56 30.06
CA PRO A 24 10.11 5.14 29.88
C PRO A 24 10.00 4.83 28.38
N LEU A 25 10.83 3.92 27.86
CA LEU A 25 10.80 3.47 26.47
C LEU A 25 9.59 2.54 26.24
N TRP A 26 8.39 3.09 26.33
CA TRP A 26 7.20 2.54 25.68
C TRP A 26 6.63 3.66 24.81
N ARG A 27 6.43 3.37 23.52
CA ARG A 27 6.07 4.28 22.42
C ARG A 27 7.22 5.00 21.75
N SER A 28 8.17 4.21 21.24
CA SER A 28 8.69 4.48 19.91
C SER A 28 8.32 3.29 19.04
N ASN A 29 7.15 3.36 18.41
CA ASN A 29 6.90 2.53 17.23
C ASN A 29 7.82 3.08 16.14
N HIS A 30 9.08 2.65 16.16
CA HIS A 30 9.91 2.60 14.98
C HIS A 30 9.20 1.68 13.97
N CYS A 31 8.21 2.23 13.28
CA CYS A 31 7.72 1.66 12.02
C CYS A 31 8.68 2.15 10.95
N THR A 32 9.86 1.52 10.91
CA THR A 32 10.55 1.26 9.64
C THR A 32 9.52 0.70 8.67
N THR A 33 9.34 1.29 7.49
CA THR A 33 9.01 0.66 6.18
C THR A 33 8.46 1.75 5.25
N PHE A 34 9.35 2.39 4.51
CA PHE A 34 9.07 2.59 3.09
C PHE A 34 9.06 1.18 2.45
N ASP A 35 8.12 0.91 1.54
CA ASP A 35 8.26 -0.07 0.42
C ASP A 35 7.86 -1.55 0.51
N VAL A 36 6.77 -1.98 1.16
CA VAL A 36 6.18 -3.28 0.69
C VAL A 36 4.67 -3.31 0.45
N MET A 37 3.83 -2.57 1.18
CA MET A 37 2.37 -2.74 1.06
C MET A 37 1.57 -1.49 1.45
N PRO A 38 1.43 -0.47 0.57
CA PRO A 38 0.53 0.66 0.83
C PRO A 38 -0.90 0.20 1.12
N ILE A 39 -1.49 0.73 2.20
CA ILE A 39 -2.93 0.64 2.45
C ILE A 39 -3.59 1.81 1.73
N LEU A 40 -4.41 1.51 0.73
CA LEU A 40 -5.10 2.50 -0.10
C LEU A 40 -6.40 2.97 0.56
N ARG A 41 -7.11 2.06 1.24
CA ARG A 41 -8.35 2.38 1.97
C ARG A 41 -8.53 1.48 3.18
N ARG A 42 -9.03 2.06 4.28
CA ARG A 42 -9.46 1.33 5.48
C ARG A 42 -10.97 1.35 5.59
N PHE A 43 -11.53 0.22 5.97
CA PHE A 43 -12.93 0.00 6.32
C PHE A 43 -13.02 -0.48 7.78
N PRO A 44 -14.21 -0.49 8.41
CA PRO A 44 -14.35 -0.96 9.79
C PRO A 44 -13.87 -2.40 10.01
N ALA A 45 -14.11 -3.28 9.02
CA ALA A 45 -13.82 -4.71 9.11
C ALA A 45 -12.72 -5.18 8.14
N SER A 46 -12.17 -4.29 7.31
CA SER A 46 -11.21 -4.67 6.28
C SER A 46 -10.26 -3.52 5.90
N ARG A 47 -9.32 -3.83 5.01
CA ARG A 47 -8.46 -2.85 4.35
C ARG A 47 -8.22 -3.29 2.91
N VAL A 48 -8.20 -2.31 2.02
CA VAL A 48 -7.75 -2.46 0.63
C VAL A 48 -6.32 -1.98 0.54
N LEU A 49 -5.45 -2.82 -0.01
CA LEU A 49 -4.02 -2.59 -0.10
C LEU A 49 -3.48 -3.12 -1.43
N MET A 50 -2.26 -2.72 -1.76
CA MET A 50 -1.58 -3.15 -2.98
C MET A 50 -0.16 -3.58 -2.62
N TYR A 51 0.33 -4.65 -3.25
CA TYR A 51 1.70 -5.11 -3.10
C TYR A 51 2.55 -4.54 -4.23
N ALA A 52 3.75 -4.05 -3.89
CA ALA A 52 4.70 -3.56 -4.88
C ALA A 52 5.43 -4.72 -5.55
N GLY A 53 5.69 -4.61 -6.85
CA GLY A 53 6.29 -5.70 -7.65
C GLY A 53 5.39 -6.93 -7.79
N ASP A 54 4.08 -6.77 -7.57
CA ASP A 54 3.09 -7.83 -7.79
C ASP A 54 2.70 -7.87 -9.27
N HIS A 55 3.39 -8.75 -10.01
CA HIS A 55 3.36 -8.82 -11.48
C HIS A 55 2.11 -9.49 -12.08
N LEU A 56 1.09 -9.83 -11.27
CA LEU A 56 -0.18 -10.30 -11.82
C LEU A 56 -0.92 -9.15 -12.52
N LEU A 57 -1.99 -9.49 -13.26
CA LEU A 57 -2.92 -8.49 -13.81
C LEU A 57 -3.33 -7.46 -12.73
N PRO A 58 -3.63 -6.21 -13.11
CA PRO A 58 -3.94 -5.15 -12.15
C PRO A 58 -5.01 -5.57 -11.14
N HIS A 59 -4.62 -5.74 -9.89
CA HIS A 59 -5.49 -6.19 -8.81
C HIS A 59 -5.16 -5.47 -7.51
N VAL A 60 -6.11 -5.53 -6.57
CA VAL A 60 -5.93 -5.09 -5.19
C VAL A 60 -6.15 -6.27 -4.24
N HIS A 61 -5.58 -6.18 -3.05
CA HIS A 61 -5.80 -7.13 -1.97
C HIS A 61 -6.82 -6.56 -1.00
N VAL A 62 -7.84 -7.35 -0.67
CA VAL A 62 -8.81 -7.05 0.39
C VAL A 62 -8.52 -7.98 1.56
N LYS A 63 -8.10 -7.39 2.68
CA LYS A 63 -7.75 -8.12 3.90
C LYS A 63 -8.77 -7.84 4.99
N LEU A 64 -9.51 -8.87 5.37
CA LEU A 64 -10.49 -8.83 6.44
C LEU A 64 -9.79 -8.86 7.81
N ARG A 65 -10.47 -8.35 8.84
CA ARG A 65 -9.99 -8.35 10.22
C ARG A 65 -9.85 -9.75 10.81
N ASP A 66 -10.61 -10.72 10.29
CA ASP A 66 -10.52 -12.14 10.67
C ASP A 66 -9.28 -12.86 10.10
N GLY A 67 -8.46 -12.14 9.31
CA GLY A 67 -7.23 -12.65 8.73
C GLY A 67 -7.40 -13.25 7.33
N ARG A 68 -8.63 -13.42 6.84
CA ARG A 68 -8.87 -13.85 5.45
C ARG A 68 -8.48 -12.75 4.47
N GLU A 69 -8.09 -13.18 3.27
CA GLU A 69 -7.59 -12.32 2.21
C GLU A 69 -8.11 -12.82 0.85
N CYS A 70 -8.40 -11.89 -0.04
CA CYS A 70 -8.69 -12.17 -1.44
C CYS A 70 -8.08 -11.08 -2.32
N THR A 71 -7.87 -11.40 -3.59
CA THR A 71 -7.55 -10.40 -4.61
C THR A 71 -8.79 -10.06 -5.41
N VAL A 72 -8.88 -8.80 -5.82
CA VAL A 72 -9.94 -8.29 -6.67
C VAL A 72 -9.30 -7.68 -7.91
N ASP A 73 -9.66 -8.19 -9.09
CA ASP A 73 -9.23 -7.61 -10.36
C ASP A 73 -9.82 -6.21 -10.54
N ILE A 74 -8.98 -5.21 -10.83
CA ILE A 74 -9.40 -3.81 -10.92
C ILE A 74 -10.29 -3.56 -12.14
N ALA A 75 -10.21 -4.37 -13.21
CA ALA A 75 -10.97 -4.21 -14.43
C ALA A 75 -12.31 -4.99 -14.40
N SER A 76 -12.32 -6.23 -13.94
CA SER A 76 -13.50 -7.09 -13.93
C SER A 76 -14.25 -7.15 -12.60
N LEU A 77 -13.63 -6.72 -11.49
CA LEU A 77 -14.08 -6.99 -10.11
C LEU A 77 -14.18 -8.49 -9.77
N GLU A 78 -13.54 -9.35 -10.56
CA GLU A 78 -13.44 -10.77 -10.26
C GLU A 78 -12.68 -10.97 -8.94
N ILE A 79 -13.27 -11.75 -8.04
CA ILE A 79 -12.69 -12.07 -6.74
C ILE A 79 -11.97 -13.40 -6.84
N LYS A 80 -10.69 -13.43 -6.46
CA LYS A 80 -9.91 -14.66 -6.29
C LYS A 80 -9.61 -14.87 -4.81
N GLY A 81 -10.20 -15.91 -4.23
CA GLY A 81 -10.04 -16.24 -2.81
C GLY A 81 -11.28 -16.92 -2.23
N ARG A 82 -11.25 -17.18 -0.92
CA ARG A 82 -12.36 -17.81 -0.17
C ARG A 82 -13.17 -16.77 0.62
N ILE A 83 -13.59 -15.73 -0.08
CA ILE A 83 -14.42 -14.64 0.47
C ILE A 83 -15.61 -14.46 -0.49
N ALA A 84 -16.83 -14.50 0.04
CA ALA A 84 -18.02 -14.29 -0.78
C ALA A 84 -18.17 -12.80 -1.11
N PRO A 85 -18.66 -12.43 -2.32
CA PRO A 85 -18.82 -11.02 -2.72
C PRO A 85 -19.61 -10.17 -1.71
N ARG A 86 -20.64 -10.77 -1.09
CA ARG A 86 -21.47 -10.12 -0.07
C ARG A 86 -20.71 -9.71 1.20
N GLU A 87 -19.58 -10.35 1.50
CA GLU A 87 -18.77 -10.06 2.69
C GLU A 87 -17.90 -8.81 2.49
N ILE A 88 -17.63 -8.44 1.24
CA ILE A 88 -16.78 -7.29 0.88
C ILE A 88 -17.49 -6.32 -0.06
N LYS A 89 -18.82 -6.23 0.05
CA LYS A 89 -19.63 -5.44 -0.88
C LYS A 89 -19.23 -3.95 -0.88
N GLU A 90 -18.99 -3.39 0.30
CA GLU A 90 -18.61 -1.96 0.43
C GLU A 90 -17.26 -1.69 -0.24
N GLU A 91 -16.33 -2.63 -0.11
CA GLU A 91 -15.02 -2.59 -0.72
C GLU A 91 -15.13 -2.68 -2.24
N LEU A 92 -15.97 -3.58 -2.77
CA LEU A 92 -16.23 -3.70 -4.21
C LEU A 92 -16.83 -2.41 -4.78
N ASP A 93 -17.84 -1.84 -4.12
CA ASP A 93 -18.47 -0.59 -4.53
C ASP A 93 -17.44 0.57 -4.55
N TRP A 94 -16.52 0.59 -3.57
CA TRP A 94 -15.42 1.56 -3.52
C TRP A 94 -14.38 1.32 -4.62
N ILE A 95 -13.95 0.07 -4.85
CA ILE A 95 -13.00 -0.30 -5.90
C ILE A 95 -13.55 0.12 -7.26
N GLU A 96 -14.82 -0.16 -7.52
CA GLU A 96 -15.49 0.23 -8.75
C GLU A 96 -15.48 1.74 -8.97
N SER A 97 -15.79 2.50 -7.91
CA SER A 97 -15.81 3.97 -7.96
C SER A 97 -14.41 4.59 -8.10
N ASN A 98 -13.34 3.83 -7.81
CA ASN A 98 -11.96 4.34 -7.74
C ASN A 98 -11.01 3.65 -8.74
N ARG A 99 -11.51 2.92 -9.75
CA ARG A 99 -10.67 2.17 -10.70
C ARG A 99 -9.53 2.97 -11.32
N ALA A 100 -9.80 4.21 -11.75
CA ALA A 100 -8.79 5.07 -12.38
C ALA A 100 -7.61 5.37 -11.43
N PHE A 101 -7.92 5.66 -10.15
CA PHE A 101 -6.91 5.86 -9.11
C PHE A 101 -6.12 4.58 -8.86
N LEU A 102 -6.80 3.44 -8.72
CA LEU A 102 -6.16 2.14 -8.45
C LEU A 102 -5.23 1.70 -9.59
N LEU A 103 -5.62 1.94 -10.85
CA LEU A 103 -4.75 1.66 -12.00
C LEU A 103 -3.51 2.56 -12.02
N GLY A 104 -3.64 3.82 -11.61
CA GLY A 104 -2.50 4.74 -11.46
C GLY A 104 -1.52 4.26 -10.40
N GLU A 105 -2.04 3.88 -9.22
CA GLU A 105 -1.22 3.31 -8.14
C GLU A 105 -0.56 2.00 -8.56
N TRP A 106 -1.29 1.11 -9.24
CA TRP A 106 -0.74 -0.16 -9.71
C TRP A 106 0.45 0.05 -10.65
N ARG A 107 0.36 0.97 -11.62
CA ARG A 107 1.48 1.32 -12.50
C ARG A 107 2.65 1.94 -11.74
N ARG A 108 2.37 2.76 -10.72
CA ARG A 108 3.41 3.39 -9.89
C ARG A 108 4.21 2.35 -9.12
N TYR A 109 3.57 1.30 -8.64
CA TYR A 109 4.18 0.21 -7.89
C TYR A 109 4.71 -0.94 -8.76
N ASN A 110 4.34 -0.96 -10.04
CA ASN A 110 4.76 -1.96 -11.03
C ASN A 110 5.22 -1.25 -12.33
N PRO A 111 6.34 -0.49 -12.28
CA PRO A 111 6.93 0.16 -13.45
C PRO A 111 7.57 -0.81 -14.44
#